data_AF-A0A1H6PU80-F1
#
_entry.id   AF-A0A1H6PU80-F1
#
_cell.length_a   1.000
_cell.length_b   1.000
_cell.length_c   1.000
_cell.angle_alpha   90.00
_cell.angle_beta   90.00
_cell.angle_gamma   90.00
#
_symmetry.space_group_name_H-M   'P 1'
#
loop_
_entity.id
_entity.type
_entity.pdbx_description
1 polymer ?
#
loop_
_entity_poly.entity_id
_entity_poly.type
_entity_poly.pdbx_seq_one_letter_code
_entity_poly.pdbx_strand_id
1 'polypeptide(L)'
;MSALLRRFRNWKITNSQLEVGRFTMYLMSPILIMLYIGIDTDKKLGVPGFWPDPARLNRIPKEPAEISRELERMRQVRIAKRERLTERAMALLNDEDKEELKKILESGSVKGSVSEQYYYPPKKDLSQAAFMPVPENATQAAAETSAELAK
;
A
#
# COMPACT_ATOMS: atom_id res chain seq x y z
N MET A 1 -20.63 -63.43 10.25
CA MET A 1 -19.82 -62.24 9.88
C MET A 1 -20.42 -61.62 8.62
N SER A 2 -20.77 -60.35 8.69
CA SER A 2 -21.73 -59.66 7.81
C SER A 2 -21.32 -59.61 6.33
N ALA A 3 -22.30 -59.81 5.44
CA ALA A 3 -22.13 -59.67 3.98
C ALA A 3 -21.59 -58.28 3.57
N LEU A 4 -21.82 -57.28 4.42
CA LEU A 4 -21.35 -55.91 4.25
C LEU A 4 -19.82 -55.82 4.18
N LEU A 5 -19.10 -56.57 5.03
CA LEU A 5 -17.63 -56.58 5.06
C LEU A 5 -17.02 -57.28 3.83
N ARG A 6 -17.74 -58.24 3.23
CA ARG A 6 -17.26 -58.93 2.01
C ARG A 6 -17.32 -58.02 0.78
N ARG A 7 -18.23 -57.05 0.75
CA ARG A 7 -18.40 -56.09 -0.35
C ARG A 7 -17.26 -55.07 -0.43
N PHE A 8 -16.66 -54.69 0.69
CA PHE A 8 -15.50 -53.80 0.73
C PHE A 8 -14.18 -54.50 0.37
N ARG A 9 -14.07 -55.81 0.60
CA ARG A 9 -12.83 -56.56 0.36
C ARG A 9 -12.48 -56.77 -1.12
N ASN A 10 -13.47 -56.70 -2.02
CA ASN A 10 -13.29 -57.00 -3.44
C ASN A 10 -13.23 -55.73 -4.32
N TRP A 11 -12.96 -54.57 -3.73
CA TRP A 11 -12.89 -53.31 -4.48
C TRP A 11 -11.57 -53.24 -5.25
N LYS A 12 -11.62 -53.47 -6.56
CA LYS A 12 -10.48 -53.26 -7.44
C LYS A 12 -10.48 -51.80 -7.90
N ILE A 13 -9.54 -51.01 -7.41
CA ILE A 13 -9.33 -49.63 -7.83
C ILE A 13 -8.36 -49.65 -9.03
N THR A 14 -8.73 -48.97 -10.11
CA THR A 14 -7.86 -48.82 -11.30
C THR A 14 -6.96 -47.59 -11.17
N ASN A 15 -5.81 -47.56 -11.88
CA ASN A 15 -4.90 -46.42 -11.84
C ASN A 15 -5.58 -45.10 -12.25
N SER A 16 -6.45 -45.14 -13.27
CA SER A 16 -7.23 -43.96 -13.69
C SER A 16 -8.18 -43.46 -12.59
N GLN A 17 -8.75 -44.35 -11.76
CA GLN A 17 -9.57 -43.94 -10.61
C GLN A 17 -8.73 -43.23 -9.54
N LEU A 18 -7.47 -43.62 -9.35
CA LEU A 18 -6.54 -42.92 -8.45
C LEU A 18 -6.12 -41.55 -8.98
N GLU A 19 -5.91 -41.43 -10.29
CA GLU A 19 -5.61 -40.15 -10.94
C GLU A 19 -6.78 -39.17 -10.82
N VAL A 20 -8.01 -39.63 -11.05
CA VAL A 20 -9.21 -38.82 -10.83
C VAL A 20 -9.34 -38.41 -9.36
N GLY A 21 -9.07 -39.32 -8.41
CA GLY A 21 -9.09 -39.00 -6.98
C GLY A 21 -8.06 -37.92 -6.59
N ARG A 22 -6.84 -38.01 -7.11
CA ARG A 22 -5.79 -36.98 -6.91
C ARG A 22 -6.19 -35.65 -7.52
N PHE A 23 -6.74 -35.67 -8.74
CA PHE A 23 -7.23 -34.47 -9.40
C PHE A 23 -8.36 -33.80 -8.61
N THR A 24 -9.35 -34.56 -8.15
CA THR A 24 -10.44 -34.03 -7.31
C THR A 24 -9.92 -33.49 -5.98
N MET A 25 -8.95 -34.14 -5.34
CA MET A 25 -8.33 -33.65 -4.10
C MET A 25 -7.62 -32.31 -4.34
N TYR A 26 -6.83 -32.19 -5.40
CA TYR A 26 -6.11 -30.95 -5.72
C TYR A 26 -7.03 -29.84 -6.18
N LEU A 27 -8.16 -30.15 -6.81
CA LEU A 27 -9.16 -29.16 -7.19
C LEU A 27 -9.96 -28.69 -5.97
N MET A 28 -10.47 -29.62 -5.16
CA MET A 28 -11.37 -29.29 -4.05
C MET A 28 -10.64 -28.71 -2.84
N SER A 29 -9.40 -29.12 -2.57
CA SER A 29 -8.61 -28.64 -1.42
C SER A 29 -8.53 -27.10 -1.33
N PRO A 30 -8.04 -26.36 -2.35
CA PRO A 30 -7.96 -24.91 -2.27
C PRO A 30 -9.34 -24.25 -2.25
N ILE A 31 -10.33 -24.78 -2.97
CA ILE A 31 -11.70 -24.25 -2.99
C ILE A 31 -12.31 -24.32 -1.59
N LEU A 32 -12.16 -25.47 -0.90
CA LEU A 32 -12.67 -25.67 0.45
C LEU A 32 -11.96 -24.78 1.47
N ILE A 33 -10.63 -24.61 1.35
CA ILE A 33 -9.87 -23.71 2.22
C ILE A 33 -10.34 -22.26 2.03
N MET A 34 -10.54 -21.82 0.79
CA MET A 34 -11.05 -20.48 0.49
C MET A 34 -12.49 -20.27 0.97
N LEU A 35 -13.36 -21.27 0.85
CA LEU A 35 -14.71 -21.18 1.40
C LEU A 35 -14.71 -21.17 2.94
N TYR A 36 -13.81 -21.92 3.56
CA TYR A 36 -13.75 -21.97 5.01
C TYR A 36 -13.13 -20.71 5.62
N ILE A 37 -12.02 -20.22 5.07
CA ILE A 37 -11.29 -19.07 5.60
C ILE A 37 -11.83 -17.76 5.04
N GLY A 38 -12.15 -17.71 3.74
CA GLY A 38 -12.42 -16.48 2.98
C GLY A 38 -13.77 -15.82 3.23
N ILE A 39 -14.77 -16.53 3.79
CA ILE A 39 -16.07 -15.91 4.14
C ILE A 39 -15.91 -14.97 5.35
N ASP A 40 -15.09 -15.35 6.33
CA ASP A 40 -14.90 -14.61 7.58
C ASP A 40 -13.41 -14.48 7.93
N THR A 41 -12.62 -13.99 6.97
CA THR A 41 -11.16 -13.89 7.07
C THR A 41 -10.74 -13.05 8.27
N ASP A 42 -11.45 -11.94 8.53
CA ASP A 42 -11.16 -11.02 9.63
C ASP A 42 -11.37 -11.65 11.01
N LYS A 43 -12.40 -12.51 11.16
CA LYS A 43 -12.66 -13.21 12.43
C LYS A 43 -11.68 -14.36 12.68
N LYS A 44 -11.22 -15.01 11.62
CA LYS A 44 -10.39 -16.23 11.69
C LYS A 44 -8.90 -15.94 11.70
N LEU A 45 -8.48 -14.89 11.00
CA LEU A 45 -7.08 -14.46 10.86
C LEU A 45 -6.82 -13.09 11.49
N GLY A 46 -7.81 -12.49 12.16
CA GLY A 46 -7.68 -11.22 12.85
C GLY A 46 -6.67 -11.33 13.98
N VAL A 47 -5.50 -10.73 13.79
CA VAL A 47 -4.53 -10.51 14.87
C VAL A 47 -4.92 -9.25 15.65
N PRO A 48 -4.84 -9.27 16.99
CA PRO A 48 -5.18 -8.10 17.79
C PRO A 48 -4.24 -6.94 17.43
N GLY A 49 -4.80 -5.80 17.04
CA GLY A 49 -4.03 -4.63 16.62
C GLY A 49 -3.53 -4.66 15.17
N PHE A 50 -4.05 -5.56 14.31
CA PHE A 50 -3.75 -5.54 12.87
C PHE A 50 -4.11 -4.19 12.23
N TRP A 51 -5.33 -3.72 12.50
CA TRP A 51 -5.80 -2.42 12.03
C TRP A 51 -5.41 -1.32 13.02
N PRO A 52 -4.86 -0.19 12.55
CA PRO A 52 -4.58 0.94 13.43
C PRO A 52 -5.88 1.43 14.06
N ASP A 53 -5.86 1.59 15.38
CA ASP A 53 -7.03 2.03 16.16
C ASP A 53 -7.61 3.32 15.54
N PRO A 54 -8.91 3.35 15.17
CA PRO A 54 -9.54 4.54 14.62
C PRO A 54 -9.47 5.74 15.56
N ALA A 55 -9.30 5.54 16.87
CA ALA A 55 -9.08 6.63 17.83
C ALA A 55 -7.70 7.29 17.68
N ARG A 56 -6.69 6.54 17.23
CA ARG A 56 -5.32 7.05 16.98
C ARG A 56 -5.19 7.70 15.60
N LEU A 57 -6.11 7.42 14.68
CA LEU A 57 -6.06 7.97 13.34
C LEU A 57 -6.45 9.45 13.34
N ASN A 58 -5.68 10.28 12.62
CA ASN A 58 -6.02 11.67 12.41
C ASN A 58 -7.39 11.76 11.70
N ARG A 59 -8.39 12.34 12.36
CA ARG A 59 -9.74 12.45 11.82
C ARG A 59 -9.74 13.54 10.76
N ILE A 60 -10.13 13.16 9.54
CA ILE A 60 -10.28 14.11 8.45
C ILE A 60 -11.48 15.01 8.76
N PRO A 61 -11.32 16.35 8.80
CA PRO A 61 -12.44 17.26 9.02
C PRO A 61 -13.44 17.09 7.88
N LYS A 62 -14.73 16.97 8.22
CA LYS A 62 -15.81 16.74 7.24
C LYS A 62 -16.54 18.03 6.88
N GLU A 63 -16.57 18.99 7.80
CA GLU A 63 -17.26 20.26 7.61
C GLU A 63 -16.40 21.26 6.84
N PRO A 64 -16.98 22.06 5.91
CA PRO A 64 -16.22 22.99 5.07
C PRO A 64 -15.49 24.07 5.87
N ALA A 65 -16.07 24.52 6.98
CA ALA A 65 -15.45 25.51 7.87
C ALA A 65 -14.28 24.93 8.69
N GLU A 66 -14.28 23.63 8.97
CA GLU A 66 -13.16 22.96 9.64
C GLU A 66 -12.02 22.70 8.65
N ILE A 67 -12.36 22.38 7.40
CA ILE A 67 -11.41 22.17 6.31
C ILE A 67 -10.59 23.44 6.05
N SER A 68 -11.23 24.62 6.02
CA SER A 68 -10.51 25.88 5.79
C SER A 68 -9.50 26.20 6.89
N ARG A 69 -9.89 25.99 8.16
CA ARG A 69 -9.02 26.19 9.32
C ARG A 69 -7.83 25.22 9.34
N GLU A 70 -8.08 23.95 9.05
CA GLU A 70 -6.99 22.97 8.96
C GLU A 70 -6.08 23.26 7.76
N LEU A 71 -6.63 23.76 6.65
CA LEU A 71 -5.83 24.17 5.48
C LEU A 71 -4.92 25.37 5.81
N GLU A 72 -5.43 26.36 6.54
CA GLU A 72 -4.63 27.49 7.03
C GLU A 72 -3.52 27.01 7.97
N ARG A 73 -3.84 26.11 8.90
CA ARG A 73 -2.83 25.46 9.78
C ARG A 73 -1.77 24.74 8.95
N MET A 74 -2.16 23.98 7.93
CA MET A 74 -1.23 23.28 7.04
C MET A 74 -0.36 24.25 6.24
N ARG A 75 -0.89 25.39 5.78
CA ARG A 75 -0.12 26.43 5.08
C ARG A 75 0.96 27.01 6.00
N GLN A 76 0.62 27.34 7.24
CA GLN A 76 1.58 27.85 8.22
C GLN A 76 2.68 26.82 8.53
N VAL A 77 2.32 25.55 8.73
CA VAL A 77 3.29 24.47 8.95
C VAL A 77 4.22 24.28 7.75
N ARG A 78 3.71 24.41 6.51
CA ARG A 78 4.52 24.32 5.29
C ARG A 78 5.52 25.46 5.18
N ILE A 79 5.10 26.69 5.49
CA ILE A 79 5.97 27.88 5.47
C ILE A 79 7.09 27.71 6.50
N ALA A 80 6.74 27.39 7.76
CA ALA A 80 7.72 27.17 8.82
C ALA A 80 8.69 26.01 8.52
N LYS A 81 8.20 24.92 7.92
CA LYS A 81 9.06 23.81 7.48
C LYS A 81 10.00 24.25 6.36
N ARG A 82 9.52 25.07 5.42
CA ARG A 82 10.35 25.62 4.33
C ARG A 82 11.44 26.52 4.89
N GLU A 83 11.10 27.44 5.78
CA GLU A 83 12.06 28.34 6.45
C GLU A 83 13.15 27.55 7.19
N ARG A 84 12.75 26.55 8.01
CA ARG A 84 13.69 25.69 8.72
C ARG A 84 14.62 24.91 7.78
N LEU A 85 14.11 24.45 6.64
CA LEU A 85 14.92 23.73 5.64
C LEU A 85 15.86 24.69 4.89
N THR A 86 15.41 25.91 4.58
CA THR A 86 16.26 26.93 3.94
C THR A 86 17.38 27.39 4.87
N GLU A 87 17.09 27.59 6.15
CA GLU A 87 18.11 27.93 7.15
C GLU A 87 19.17 26.82 7.28
N ARG A 88 18.72 25.56 7.37
CA ARG A 88 19.62 24.40 7.41
C ARG A 88 20.46 24.25 6.14
N ALA A 89 19.87 24.50 4.99
CA ALA A 89 20.59 24.49 3.72
C ALA A 89 21.64 25.61 3.70
N MET A 90 21.27 26.85 4.04
CA MET A 90 22.20 27.99 4.08
C MET A 90 23.36 27.79 5.05
N ALA A 91 23.15 27.09 6.17
CA ALA A 91 24.20 26.78 7.13
C ALA A 91 25.25 25.76 6.62
N LEU A 92 24.89 24.93 5.64
CA LEU A 92 25.76 23.88 5.09
C LEU A 92 26.45 24.27 3.77
N LEU A 93 26.00 25.34 3.13
CA LEU A 93 26.50 25.79 1.82
C LEU A 93 27.71 26.73 1.93
N ASN A 94 28.54 26.76 0.89
CA ASN A 94 29.63 27.72 0.73
C ASN A 94 29.10 29.08 0.25
N ASP A 95 29.92 30.14 0.28
CA ASP A 95 29.45 31.50 0.00
C ASP A 95 28.97 31.72 -1.45
N GLU A 96 29.56 31.01 -2.43
CA GLU A 96 29.08 31.02 -3.82
C GLU A 96 27.70 30.35 -3.95
N ASP A 97 27.52 29.18 -3.33
CA ASP A 97 26.26 28.42 -3.39
C ASP A 97 25.10 29.11 -2.64
N LYS A 98 25.40 29.90 -1.60
CA LYS A 98 24.40 30.68 -0.85
C LYS A 98 23.75 31.76 -1.74
N GLU A 99 24.54 32.42 -2.58
CA GLU A 99 24.04 33.46 -3.48
C GLU A 99 23.20 32.88 -4.61
N GLU A 100 23.57 31.71 -5.13
CA GLU A 100 22.72 30.97 -6.09
C GLU A 100 21.39 30.54 -5.46
N LEU A 101 21.40 30.02 -4.24
CA LEU A 101 20.18 29.59 -3.53
C LEU A 101 19.22 30.77 -3.26
N LYS A 102 19.75 31.95 -2.88
CA LYS A 102 18.94 33.17 -2.69
C LYS A 102 18.26 33.59 -4.01
N LYS A 103 19.01 33.58 -5.11
CA LYS A 103 18.47 33.91 -6.45
C LYS A 103 17.37 32.94 -6.89
N ILE A 104 17.49 31.66 -6.53
CA ILE A 104 16.44 30.65 -6.78
C ILE A 104 15.20 30.90 -5.91
N LEU A 105 15.38 31.27 -4.64
CA LEU A 105 14.27 31.61 -3.73
C LEU A 105 13.51 32.86 -4.17
N GLU A 106 14.21 33.91 -4.60
CA GLU A 106 13.62 35.18 -5.08
C GLU A 106 12.93 35.05 -6.43
N SER A 107 13.45 34.23 -7.35
CA SER A 107 12.84 34.03 -8.66
C SER A 107 11.55 33.21 -8.64
N GLY A 108 11.18 32.63 -7.49
CA GLY A 108 9.97 31.80 -7.32
C GLY A 108 9.95 30.55 -8.21
N SER A 109 11.01 30.28 -8.98
CA SER A 109 11.08 29.22 -9.97
C SER A 109 11.54 27.93 -9.31
N VAL A 110 10.66 27.31 -8.53
CA VAL A 110 10.89 25.94 -8.06
C VAL A 110 10.55 25.00 -9.21
N LYS A 111 11.41 24.98 -10.24
CA LYS A 111 11.43 23.93 -11.26
C LYS A 111 11.95 22.67 -10.57
N GLY A 112 11.03 21.85 -10.06
CA GLY A 112 11.34 20.61 -9.34
C GLY A 112 11.02 20.70 -7.85
N SER A 113 9.75 20.90 -7.50
CA SER A 113 9.31 20.66 -6.13
C SER A 113 9.13 19.15 -5.94
N VAL A 114 9.85 18.58 -4.99
CA VAL A 114 9.70 17.18 -4.53
C VAL A 114 8.24 16.85 -4.14
N SER A 115 7.41 17.86 -3.91
CA SER A 115 5.96 17.73 -3.66
C SER A 115 5.09 17.51 -4.90
N GLU A 116 5.53 17.87 -6.11
CA GLU A 116 4.75 17.63 -7.34
C GLU A 116 4.79 16.15 -7.77
N GLN A 117 5.84 15.43 -7.35
CA GLN A 117 6.00 14.00 -7.63
C GLN A 117 4.87 13.14 -7.01
N TYR A 118 4.13 13.67 -6.04
CA TYR A 118 3.00 13.01 -5.37
C TYR A 118 1.65 13.73 -5.57
N TYR A 119 1.48 14.47 -6.67
CA TYR A 119 0.17 15.02 -7.02
C TYR A 119 -0.76 13.92 -7.52
N TYR A 120 -1.73 13.51 -6.70
CA TYR A 120 -2.87 12.72 -7.18
C TYR A 120 -3.81 13.68 -7.92
N PRO A 121 -4.11 13.48 -9.21
CA PRO A 121 -5.04 14.34 -9.91
C PRO A 121 -6.41 14.29 -9.21
N PRO A 122 -7.15 15.40 -9.12
CA PRO A 122 -8.47 15.40 -8.50
C PRO A 122 -9.34 14.36 -9.22
N LYS A 123 -9.75 13.30 -8.49
CA LYS A 123 -10.51 12.18 -9.05
C LYS A 123 -11.87 12.70 -9.52
N LYS A 124 -12.04 12.80 -10.84
CA LYS A 124 -13.37 13.02 -11.43
C LYS A 124 -13.98 11.68 -11.85
N ASP A 125 -13.15 10.73 -12.30
CA ASP A 125 -13.59 9.39 -12.72
C ASP A 125 -12.62 8.29 -12.22
N LEU A 126 -13.13 7.35 -11.42
CA LEU A 126 -12.36 6.29 -10.76
C LEU A 126 -11.79 5.23 -11.75
N SER A 127 -12.32 5.19 -12.97
CA SER A 127 -11.94 4.25 -14.04
C SER A 127 -10.60 4.60 -14.71
N GLN A 128 -10.20 5.88 -14.73
CA GLN A 128 -8.96 6.33 -15.38
C GLN A 128 -7.72 6.16 -14.49
N ALA A 129 -7.90 6.01 -13.18
CA ALA A 129 -6.78 5.87 -12.23
C ALA A 129 -6.05 4.52 -12.35
N ALA A 130 -6.65 3.51 -12.97
CA ALA A 130 -6.08 2.17 -13.08
C ALA A 130 -5.10 2.00 -14.26
N PHE A 131 -5.01 2.97 -15.18
CA PHE A 131 -4.23 2.85 -16.42
C PHE A 131 -3.00 3.77 -16.49
N MET A 132 -2.68 4.49 -15.42
CA MET A 132 -1.46 5.30 -15.39
C MET A 132 -0.23 4.40 -15.21
N PRO A 133 0.77 4.45 -16.12
CA PRO A 133 1.98 3.68 -15.98
C PRO A 133 2.72 4.17 -14.72
N VAL A 134 3.00 3.24 -13.81
CA VAL A 134 3.82 3.52 -12.62
C VAL A 134 5.18 4.01 -13.11
N PRO A 135 5.66 5.17 -12.64
CA PRO A 135 6.93 5.71 -13.11
C PRO A 135 8.06 4.75 -12.70
N GLU A 136 8.96 4.44 -13.63
CA GLU A 136 9.97 3.36 -13.55
C GLU A 136 10.94 3.49 -12.36
N ASN A 137 11.11 4.70 -11.86
CA ASN A 137 11.87 5.06 -10.67
C ASN A 137 11.16 4.68 -9.35
N ALA A 138 9.82 4.58 -9.34
CA ALA A 138 9.08 4.15 -8.16
C ALA A 138 9.14 2.63 -7.94
N THR A 139 9.22 1.84 -9.02
CA THR A 139 9.43 0.39 -8.94
C THR A 139 10.85 0.06 -8.49
N GLN A 140 11.85 0.85 -8.90
CA GLN A 140 13.24 0.74 -8.45
C GLN A 140 13.38 1.09 -6.95
N ALA A 141 12.80 2.20 -6.50
CA ALA A 141 12.80 2.57 -5.08
C ALA A 141 12.07 1.55 -4.17
N ALA A 142 11.00 0.91 -4.68
CA ALA A 142 10.30 -0.17 -3.98
C ALA A 142 11.14 -1.47 -3.92
N ALA A 143 11.93 -1.76 -4.96
CA ALA A 143 12.83 -2.90 -4.98
C ALA A 143 14.03 -2.72 -4.04
N GLU A 144 14.57 -1.50 -3.95
CA GLU A 144 15.66 -1.17 -3.03
C GLU A 144 15.22 -1.20 -1.56
N THR A 145 14.05 -0.65 -1.24
CA THR A 145 13.50 -0.67 0.12
C THR A 145 13.12 -2.07 0.60
N SER A 146 12.63 -2.94 -0.29
CA SER A 146 12.35 -4.33 0.04
C SER A 146 13.62 -5.19 0.18
N ALA A 147 14.70 -4.86 -0.53
CA ALA A 147 16.01 -5.47 -0.34
C ALA A 147 16.70 -5.03 0.96
N GLU A 148 16.46 -3.80 1.41
CA GLU A 148 17.00 -3.27 2.67
C GLU A 148 16.28 -3.84 3.91
N LEU A 149 14.96 -4.09 3.80
CA LEU A 149 14.16 -4.76 4.84
C LEU A 149 14.43 -6.27 4.98
N ALA A 150 15.14 -6.87 4.01
CA ALA A 150 15.47 -8.30 3.99
C ALA A 150 16.90 -8.61 4.49
N LYS A 151 17.65 -7.60 4.95
CA LYS A 151 18.94 -7.72 5.65
C LYS A 151 18.77 -7.52 7.14
#